data_AF-A0A7W0LM99-F1
#
_entry.id   AF-A0A7W0LM99-F1
#
_cell.length_a   1.000
_cell.length_b   1.000
_cell.length_c   1.000
_cell.angle_alpha   90.00
_cell.angle_beta   90.00
_cell.angle_gamma   90.00
#
_symmetry.space_group_name_H-M   'P 1'
#
loop_
_entity.id
_entity.type
_entity.pdbx_description
1 polymer ?
#
loop_
_entity_poly.entity_id
_entity_poly.type
_entity_poly.pdbx_seq_one_letter_code
_entity_poly.pdbx_strand_id
1 'polypeptide(L)'
;MNEILLVYRRDSTFISIDREVLAQRGTVRDWAGRAPLSPIATWRVVARSSLVVGWFAGWHAVLPVLFARMQRKPSLMIVGGIDAASLPDIGYGFQRGGPRQWAARFCFKRASTLLTNSHYSRGELERNAGVPPSRVTVVHHGVPDPFGELPADERAPSALTVGVVDERNLERKGLRPFVEAAEELPEVAFAVVGRAEGEAGERLRALAGPNVEIAGFVEDEELTERYRRASVYV
;
A
#
# COMPACT_ATOMS: atom_id res chain seq x y z
N MET A 1 -5.56 23.10 -20.33
CA MET A 1 -4.78 22.39 -19.30
C MET A 1 -5.11 20.91 -19.38
N ASN A 2 -4.11 20.04 -19.35
CA ASN A 2 -4.30 18.59 -19.39
C ASN A 2 -4.77 18.10 -18.02
N GLU A 3 -6.06 17.79 -17.87
CA GLU A 3 -6.64 17.23 -16.64
C GLU A 3 -6.27 15.74 -16.51
N ILE A 4 -5.74 15.34 -15.36
CA ILE A 4 -5.39 13.96 -15.02
C ILE A 4 -6.42 13.45 -14.00
N LEU A 5 -7.13 12.37 -14.32
CA LEU A 5 -8.08 11.74 -13.42
C LEU A 5 -7.37 10.71 -12.54
N LEU A 6 -7.25 10.97 -11.23
CA LEU A 6 -6.66 10.07 -10.26
C LEU A 6 -7.74 9.24 -9.57
N VAL A 7 -7.80 7.94 -9.88
CA VAL A 7 -8.83 7.00 -9.41
C VAL A 7 -8.26 6.11 -8.31
N TYR A 8 -8.88 6.11 -7.14
CA TYR A 8 -8.43 5.31 -6.00
C TYR A 8 -9.60 4.94 -5.08
N ARG A 9 -9.38 3.98 -4.18
CA ARG A 9 -10.45 3.48 -3.29
C ARG A 9 -10.51 4.21 -1.96
N ARG A 10 -9.35 4.44 -1.35
CA ARG A 10 -9.15 5.10 -0.06
C ARG A 10 -7.89 5.92 -0.19
N ASP A 11 -7.91 7.10 0.39
CA ASP A 11 -6.73 7.97 0.40
C ASP A 11 -5.64 7.35 1.28
N SER A 12 -4.39 7.63 0.93
CA SER A 12 -3.20 7.16 1.65
C SER A 12 -2.01 8.08 1.33
N THR A 13 -0.99 8.05 2.18
CA THR A 13 0.23 8.86 2.01
C THR A 13 0.90 8.63 0.65
N PHE A 14 1.01 7.38 0.18
CA PHE A 14 1.58 7.09 -1.14
C PHE A 14 0.73 7.59 -2.31
N ILE A 15 -0.60 7.60 -2.19
CA ILE A 15 -1.48 8.21 -3.21
C ILE A 15 -1.28 9.73 -3.22
N SER A 16 -1.11 10.35 -2.05
CA SER A 16 -0.82 11.78 -1.95
C SER A 16 0.53 12.15 -2.56
N ILE A 17 1.60 11.39 -2.30
CA ILE A 17 2.91 11.59 -2.92
C ILE A 17 2.78 11.50 -4.46
N ASP A 18 2.11 10.47 -4.97
CA ASP A 18 1.89 10.33 -6.41
C ASP A 18 1.02 11.45 -6.99
N ARG A 19 0.01 11.93 -6.24
CA ARG A 19 -0.83 13.07 -6.63
C ARG A 19 0.02 14.31 -6.84
N GLU A 20 0.97 14.58 -5.95
CA GLU A 20 1.89 15.72 -6.06
C GLU A 20 2.80 15.60 -7.29
N VAL A 21 3.34 14.41 -7.55
CA VAL A 21 4.15 14.15 -8.76
C VAL A 21 3.32 14.35 -10.04
N LEU A 22 2.07 13.88 -10.05
CA LEU A 22 1.16 14.07 -11.19
C LEU A 22 0.78 15.55 -11.36
N ALA A 23 0.62 16.30 -10.26
CA ALA A 23 0.29 17.72 -10.29
C ALA A 23 1.36 18.58 -10.96
N GLN A 24 2.63 18.14 -10.95
CA GLN A 24 3.71 18.77 -11.71
C GLN A 24 3.54 18.66 -13.23
N ARG A 25 2.67 17.76 -13.72
CA ARG A 25 2.44 17.49 -15.15
C ARG A 25 1.08 17.98 -15.66
N GLY A 26 0.14 18.31 -14.79
CA GLY A 26 -1.20 18.75 -15.16
C GLY A 26 -2.13 18.91 -13.96
N THR A 27 -3.36 19.36 -14.21
CA THR A 27 -4.36 19.51 -13.14
C THR A 27 -4.87 18.14 -12.73
N VAL A 28 -4.62 17.73 -11.49
CA VAL A 28 -5.11 16.44 -10.97
C VAL A 28 -6.52 16.59 -10.42
N ARG A 29 -7.39 15.66 -10.79
CA ARG A 29 -8.75 15.53 -10.27
C ARG A 29 -8.91 14.18 -9.60
N ASP A 30 -9.23 14.20 -8.31
CA ASP A 30 -9.49 12.99 -7.55
C ASP A 30 -10.85 12.35 -7.90
N TRP A 31 -10.86 11.03 -7.96
CA TRP A 31 -12.03 10.20 -8.18
C TRP A 31 -12.00 9.00 -7.23
N ALA A 32 -12.34 9.27 -5.97
CA ALA A 32 -12.27 8.31 -4.89
C ALA A 32 -13.58 7.54 -4.66
N GLY A 33 -13.52 6.25 -4.35
CA GLY A 33 -14.70 5.50 -3.87
C GLY A 33 -14.59 3.98 -3.95
N ARG A 34 -15.53 3.26 -3.32
CA ARG A 34 -15.55 1.78 -3.28
C ARG A 34 -16.19 1.09 -4.49
N ALA A 35 -16.76 1.87 -5.42
CA ALA A 35 -17.54 1.44 -6.60
C ALA A 35 -19.01 1.05 -6.35
N PRO A 36 -19.83 1.05 -7.43
CA PRO A 36 -19.59 1.81 -8.65
C PRO A 36 -19.92 3.28 -8.43
N LEU A 37 -19.00 4.16 -8.80
CA LEU A 37 -19.29 5.58 -8.90
C LEU A 37 -20.28 5.79 -10.07
N SER A 38 -21.09 6.85 -10.01
CA SER A 38 -22.13 7.13 -11.00
C SER A 38 -21.59 6.97 -12.45
N PRO A 39 -22.15 6.08 -13.28
CA PRO A 39 -21.65 5.84 -14.64
C PRO A 39 -21.64 7.10 -15.50
N ILE A 40 -22.68 7.93 -15.40
CA ILE A 40 -22.79 9.19 -16.16
C ILE A 40 -21.70 10.17 -15.70
N ALA A 41 -21.49 10.30 -14.39
CA ALA A 41 -20.46 11.18 -13.85
C ALA A 41 -19.05 10.68 -14.24
N THR A 42 -18.83 9.36 -14.16
CA THR A 42 -17.57 8.71 -14.56
C THR A 42 -17.29 8.92 -16.05
N TRP A 43 -18.30 8.76 -16.90
CA TRP A 43 -18.17 9.01 -18.34
C TRP A 43 -17.76 10.45 -18.63
N ARG A 44 -18.46 11.42 -18.03
CA ARG A 44 -18.22 12.84 -18.23
C ARG A 44 -16.84 13.28 -17.73
N VAL A 45 -16.40 12.77 -16.57
CA VAL A 45 -15.09 13.13 -16.05
C VAL A 45 -13.98 12.55 -16.91
N VAL A 46 -14.08 11.28 -17.33
CA VAL A 46 -13.11 10.67 -18.26
C VAL A 46 -13.04 11.42 -19.60
N ALA A 47 -14.17 11.93 -20.10
CA ALA A 47 -14.20 12.72 -21.33
C ALA A 47 -13.35 13.99 -21.25
N ARG A 48 -13.39 14.66 -20.09
CA ARG A 48 -12.67 15.91 -19.81
C ARG A 48 -11.19 15.68 -19.54
N SER A 49 -10.84 14.50 -19.03
CA SER A 49 -9.46 14.17 -18.70
C SER A 49 -8.65 13.77 -19.94
N SER A 50 -7.36 14.10 -19.92
CA SER A 50 -6.38 13.68 -20.93
C SER A 50 -5.71 12.34 -20.57
N LEU A 51 -5.73 11.95 -19.30
CA LEU A 51 -5.14 10.71 -18.77
C LEU A 51 -5.97 10.21 -17.59
N VAL A 52 -6.15 8.89 -17.51
CA VAL A 52 -6.74 8.23 -16.33
C VAL A 52 -5.65 7.43 -15.61
N VAL A 53 -5.38 7.75 -14.36
CA VAL A 53 -4.43 7.03 -13.49
C VAL A 53 -5.22 6.30 -12.41
N GLY A 54 -5.07 4.99 -12.30
CA GLY A 54 -5.76 4.17 -11.31
C GLY A 54 -4.78 3.55 -10.31
N TRP A 55 -5.08 3.66 -9.02
CA TRP A 55 -4.40 2.95 -7.95
C TRP A 55 -5.22 1.73 -7.52
N PHE A 56 -4.57 0.55 -7.51
CA PHE A 56 -5.15 -0.78 -7.30
C PHE A 56 -6.23 -1.15 -8.32
N ALA A 57 -6.07 -2.31 -8.96
CA ALA A 57 -7.03 -2.84 -9.92
C ALA A 57 -8.27 -3.45 -9.23
N GLY A 58 -9.13 -2.60 -8.66
CA GLY A 58 -10.39 -2.99 -8.02
C GLY A 58 -11.63 -2.54 -8.79
N TRP A 59 -12.81 -2.80 -8.21
CA TRP A 59 -14.10 -2.40 -8.79
C TRP A 59 -14.22 -0.89 -9.05
N HIS A 60 -13.55 -0.07 -8.26
CA HIS A 60 -13.56 1.40 -8.40
C HIS A 60 -12.91 1.86 -9.70
N ALA A 61 -12.00 1.07 -10.26
CA ALA A 61 -11.29 1.38 -11.49
C ALA A 61 -11.94 0.77 -12.75
N VAL A 62 -12.92 -0.13 -12.63
CA VAL A 62 -13.55 -0.82 -13.78
C VAL A 62 -14.21 0.17 -14.74
N LEU A 63 -15.11 1.04 -14.26
CA LEU A 63 -15.79 2.02 -15.12
C LEU A 63 -14.82 3.08 -15.68
N PRO A 64 -13.92 3.69 -14.88
CA PRO A 64 -12.92 4.62 -15.40
C PRO A 64 -12.05 4.03 -16.52
N VAL A 65 -11.53 2.81 -16.34
CA VAL A 65 -10.68 2.15 -17.35
C VAL A 65 -11.49 1.76 -18.58
N LEU A 66 -12.72 1.27 -18.41
CA LEU A 66 -13.62 0.96 -19.53
C LEU A 66 -13.90 2.21 -20.38
N PHE A 67 -14.29 3.30 -19.73
CA PHE A 67 -14.61 4.54 -20.41
C PHE A 67 -13.39 5.21 -21.02
N ALA A 68 -12.22 5.11 -20.38
CA ALA A 68 -10.97 5.57 -20.98
C ALA A 68 -10.73 4.86 -22.31
N ARG A 69 -10.88 3.52 -22.34
CA ARG A 69 -10.75 2.73 -23.56
C ARG A 69 -11.78 3.11 -24.63
N MET A 70 -13.06 3.24 -24.26
CA MET A 70 -14.14 3.62 -25.20
C MET A 70 -13.91 4.99 -25.82
N GLN A 71 -13.41 5.94 -25.02
CA GLN A 71 -13.15 7.31 -25.43
C GLN A 71 -11.73 7.52 -25.98
N ARG A 72 -10.97 6.43 -26.18
CA ARG A 72 -9.58 6.43 -26.65
C ARG A 72 -8.64 7.32 -25.83
N LYS A 73 -8.90 7.42 -24.52
CA LYS A 73 -8.03 8.10 -23.56
C LYS A 73 -6.96 7.13 -23.06
N PRO A 74 -5.69 7.58 -22.92
CA PRO A 74 -4.67 6.76 -22.29
C PRO A 74 -5.04 6.48 -20.83
N SER A 75 -4.68 5.29 -20.36
CA SER A 75 -4.88 4.88 -18.96
C SER A 75 -3.66 4.18 -18.39
N LEU A 76 -3.25 4.61 -17.19
CA LEU A 76 -2.18 4.02 -16.40
C LEU A 76 -2.81 3.32 -15.19
N MET A 77 -2.49 2.04 -14.99
CA MET A 77 -2.91 1.29 -13.80
C MET A 77 -1.71 0.94 -12.95
N ILE A 78 -1.67 1.49 -11.73
CA ILE A 78 -0.67 1.21 -10.72
C ILE A 78 -1.15 0.01 -9.89
N VAL A 79 -0.42 -1.09 -10.04
CA VAL A 79 -0.65 -2.37 -9.40
C VAL A 79 0.10 -2.41 -8.07
N GLY A 80 -0.66 -2.27 -6.98
CA GLY A 80 -0.13 -2.08 -5.63
C GLY A 80 0.17 -3.37 -4.86
N GLY A 81 0.05 -4.54 -5.49
CA GLY A 81 0.46 -5.83 -4.94
C GLY A 81 -0.72 -6.74 -4.63
N ILE A 82 -1.64 -6.33 -3.75
CA ILE A 82 -2.82 -7.15 -3.38
C ILE A 82 -3.68 -7.56 -4.59
N ASP A 83 -3.70 -6.73 -5.63
CA ASP A 83 -4.41 -6.98 -6.88
C ASP A 83 -3.75 -8.03 -7.78
N ALA A 84 -2.43 -8.21 -7.68
CA ALA A 84 -1.67 -9.25 -8.38
C ALA A 84 -1.43 -10.51 -7.53
N ALA A 85 -1.48 -10.40 -6.20
CA ALA A 85 -1.15 -11.48 -5.28
C ALA A 85 -2.18 -12.62 -5.28
N SER A 86 -1.69 -13.84 -5.01
CA SER A 86 -2.48 -15.04 -4.75
C SER A 86 -1.84 -15.87 -3.65
N LEU A 87 -2.24 -15.65 -2.40
CA LEU A 87 -1.78 -16.39 -1.23
C LEU A 87 -2.99 -17.08 -0.57
N PRO A 88 -3.36 -18.29 -1.05
CA PRO A 88 -4.54 -19.02 -0.56
C PRO A 88 -4.45 -19.35 0.93
N ASP A 89 -3.27 -19.74 1.40
CA ASP A 89 -3.03 -20.25 2.76
C ASP A 89 -3.33 -19.22 3.85
N ILE A 90 -3.18 -17.93 3.54
CA ILE A 90 -3.37 -16.82 4.50
C ILE A 90 -4.53 -15.88 4.16
N GLY A 91 -5.47 -16.30 3.31
CA GLY A 91 -6.63 -15.44 3.03
C GLY A 91 -6.36 -14.25 2.09
N TYR A 92 -5.18 -14.14 1.44
CA TYR A 92 -4.68 -12.88 0.88
C TYR A 92 -4.56 -12.82 -0.65
N GLY A 93 -4.93 -11.69 -1.25
CA GLY A 93 -4.76 -11.41 -2.68
C GLY A 93 -6.04 -11.52 -3.51
N PHE A 94 -6.17 -10.69 -4.55
CA PHE A 94 -7.34 -10.68 -5.44
C PHE A 94 -7.31 -11.83 -6.45
N GLN A 95 -6.13 -12.40 -6.74
CA GLN A 95 -6.02 -13.45 -7.76
C GLN A 95 -6.43 -14.84 -7.26
N ARG A 96 -6.86 -14.96 -6.00
CA ARG A 96 -7.43 -16.18 -5.40
C ARG A 96 -8.76 -16.64 -6.00
N GLY A 97 -9.42 -15.82 -6.81
CA GLY A 97 -10.71 -16.14 -7.44
C GLY A 97 -11.82 -15.12 -7.17
N GLY A 98 -12.97 -15.36 -7.78
CA GLY A 98 -14.19 -14.61 -7.54
C GLY A 98 -14.23 -13.19 -8.12
N PRO A 99 -15.14 -12.33 -7.63
CA PRO A 99 -15.43 -11.04 -8.26
C PRO A 99 -14.25 -10.06 -8.25
N ARG A 100 -13.36 -10.15 -7.25
CA ARG A 100 -12.17 -9.30 -7.17
C ARG A 100 -11.13 -9.67 -8.23
N GLN A 101 -10.94 -10.96 -8.48
CA GLN A 101 -10.08 -11.44 -9.56
C GLN A 101 -10.57 -10.94 -10.91
N TRP A 102 -11.88 -11.02 -11.15
CA TRP A 102 -12.49 -10.53 -12.38
C TRP A 102 -12.23 -9.03 -12.58
N ALA A 103 -12.48 -8.20 -11.55
CA ALA A 103 -12.27 -6.76 -11.64
C ALA A 103 -10.80 -6.39 -11.91
N ALA A 104 -9.88 -7.05 -11.20
CA ALA A 104 -8.45 -6.86 -11.41
C ALA A 104 -8.01 -7.21 -12.83
N ARG A 105 -8.37 -8.42 -13.29
CA ARG A 105 -8.02 -8.90 -14.64
C ARG A 105 -8.69 -8.07 -15.74
N PHE A 106 -9.91 -7.58 -15.51
CA PHE A 106 -10.58 -6.64 -16.40
C PHE A 106 -9.74 -5.37 -16.61
N CYS A 107 -9.26 -4.79 -15.52
CA CYS A 107 -8.43 -3.59 -15.53
C CYS A 107 -7.06 -3.86 -16.17
N PHE A 108 -6.38 -4.95 -15.82
CA PHE A 108 -5.10 -5.33 -16.42
C PHE A 108 -5.20 -5.49 -17.94
N LYS A 109 -6.29 -6.10 -18.42
CA LYS A 109 -6.50 -6.31 -19.85
C LYS A 109 -6.76 -5.00 -20.61
N ARG A 110 -7.40 -4.01 -19.99
CA ARG A 110 -7.91 -2.82 -20.68
C ARG A 110 -7.10 -1.55 -20.48
N ALA A 111 -6.33 -1.44 -19.39
CA ALA A 111 -5.44 -0.31 -19.18
C ALA A 111 -4.38 -0.24 -20.30
N SER A 112 -4.03 0.98 -20.71
CA SER A 112 -3.03 1.23 -21.75
C SER A 112 -1.65 0.79 -21.28
N THR A 113 -1.30 1.15 -20.04
CA THR A 113 -0.02 0.82 -19.40
C THR A 113 -0.26 0.27 -18.00
N LEU A 114 0.49 -0.76 -17.62
CA LEU A 114 0.53 -1.28 -16.25
C LEU A 114 1.85 -0.85 -15.61
N LEU A 115 1.78 -0.38 -14.37
CA LEU A 115 2.94 -0.05 -13.54
C LEU A 115 2.88 -0.87 -12.27
N THR A 116 4.03 -1.36 -11.80
CA THR A 116 4.15 -2.00 -10.49
C THR A 116 5.45 -1.63 -9.80
N ASN A 117 5.50 -1.81 -8.49
CA ASN A 117 6.57 -1.31 -7.63
C ASN A 117 7.83 -2.18 -7.57
N SER A 118 7.77 -3.42 -8.06
CA SER A 118 8.90 -4.35 -7.95
C SER A 118 8.90 -5.39 -9.07
N HIS A 119 10.07 -5.99 -9.30
CA HIS A 119 10.19 -7.15 -10.18
C HIS A 119 9.42 -8.37 -9.64
N TYR A 120 9.29 -8.50 -8.31
CA TYR A 120 8.48 -9.54 -7.68
C TYR A 120 7.01 -9.41 -8.06
N SER A 121 6.42 -8.21 -7.88
CA SER A 121 5.03 -7.91 -8.23
C SER A 121 4.77 -8.08 -9.74
N ARG A 122 5.75 -7.75 -10.59
CA ARG A 122 5.68 -8.05 -12.03
C ARG A 122 5.59 -9.55 -12.29
N GLY A 123 6.39 -10.35 -11.58
CA GLY A 123 6.31 -11.81 -11.63
C GLY A 123 4.97 -12.35 -11.13
N GLU A 124 4.35 -11.72 -10.13
CA GLU A 124 2.99 -12.09 -9.69
C GLU A 124 1.93 -11.79 -10.75
N LEU A 125 2.01 -10.64 -11.45
CA LEU A 125 1.12 -10.33 -12.56
C LEU A 125 1.21 -11.37 -13.69
N GLU A 126 2.42 -11.84 -13.99
CA GLU A 126 2.63 -12.91 -14.96
C GLU A 126 2.07 -14.25 -14.46
N ARG A 127 2.53 -14.74 -13.31
CA ARG A 127 2.16 -16.06 -12.78
C ARG A 127 0.68 -16.17 -12.40
N ASN A 128 0.13 -15.15 -11.73
CA ASN A 128 -1.21 -15.21 -11.15
C ASN A 128 -2.29 -14.65 -12.08
N ALA A 129 -1.94 -13.75 -13.00
CA ALA A 129 -2.92 -13.06 -13.87
C ALA A 129 -2.66 -13.24 -15.37
N GLY A 130 -1.57 -13.90 -15.78
CA GLY A 130 -1.25 -14.15 -17.18
C GLY A 130 -0.92 -12.88 -17.97
N VAL A 131 -0.46 -11.82 -17.29
CA VAL A 131 -0.09 -10.56 -17.92
C VAL A 131 1.35 -10.67 -18.46
N PRO A 132 1.59 -10.47 -19.77
CA PRO A 132 2.94 -10.51 -20.31
C PRO A 132 3.84 -9.45 -19.65
N PRO A 133 5.08 -9.79 -19.23
CA PRO A 133 5.98 -8.83 -18.59
C PRO A 133 6.27 -7.58 -19.43
N SER A 134 6.22 -7.69 -20.76
CA SER A 134 6.40 -6.56 -21.69
C SER A 134 5.31 -5.48 -21.58
N ARG A 135 4.16 -5.80 -20.98
CA ARG A 135 3.08 -4.83 -20.71
C ARG A 135 3.22 -4.10 -19.38
N VAL A 136 4.21 -4.48 -18.56
CA VAL A 136 4.36 -4.01 -17.19
C VAL A 136 5.67 -3.24 -17.03
N THR A 137 5.55 -1.96 -16.71
CA THR A 137 6.69 -1.13 -16.33
C THR A 137 6.93 -1.25 -14.83
N VAL A 138 8.17 -1.50 -14.43
CA VAL A 138 8.56 -1.51 -13.00
C VAL A 138 9.07 -0.12 -12.66
N VAL A 139 8.45 0.52 -11.66
CA VAL A 139 8.90 1.79 -11.08
C VAL A 139 8.92 1.60 -9.59
N HIS A 140 10.11 1.58 -8.99
CA HIS A 140 10.28 1.42 -7.56
C HIS A 140 9.67 2.60 -6.80
N HIS A 141 9.24 2.34 -5.56
CA HIS A 141 8.74 3.41 -4.70
C HIS A 141 9.83 4.44 -4.43
N GLY A 142 9.48 5.72 -4.61
CA GLY A 142 10.18 6.82 -4.00
C GLY A 142 9.47 7.20 -2.71
N VAL A 143 10.23 7.36 -1.63
CA VAL A 143 9.75 7.97 -0.40
C VAL A 143 10.61 9.20 -0.14
N PRO A 144 10.01 10.37 0.20
CA PRO A 144 10.78 11.47 0.75
C PRO A 144 11.56 10.98 1.97
N ASP A 145 12.73 11.56 2.23
CA ASP A 145 13.46 11.30 3.47
C ASP A 145 12.83 12.16 4.59
N PRO A 146 12.05 11.58 5.52
CA PRO A 146 11.45 12.34 6.62
C PRO A 146 12.44 12.52 7.78
N PHE A 147 13.59 11.84 7.74
CA PHE A 147 14.51 11.78 8.88
C PHE A 147 15.58 12.85 8.77
N GLY A 148 16.08 13.18 7.59
CA GLY A 148 17.15 14.17 7.44
C GLY A 148 18.41 13.76 8.21
N GLU A 149 19.10 14.71 8.84
CA GLU A 149 20.32 14.42 9.62
C GLU A 149 20.01 13.62 10.88
N LEU A 150 20.62 12.44 11.00
CA LEU A 150 20.46 11.55 12.14
C LEU A 150 21.25 12.07 13.35
N PRO A 151 20.81 11.74 14.60
CA PRO A 151 21.58 12.09 15.79
C PRO A 151 23.00 11.54 15.71
N ALA A 152 23.98 12.33 16.16
CA ALA A 152 25.40 11.95 16.14
C ALA A 152 25.77 10.93 17.23
N ASP A 153 24.96 10.84 18.29
CA ASP A 153 25.20 9.96 19.42
C ASP A 153 24.96 8.49 19.05
N GLU A 154 25.72 7.60 19.70
CA GLU A 154 25.49 6.16 19.61
C GLU A 154 24.11 5.82 20.18
N ARG A 155 23.32 5.08 19.40
CA ARG A 155 21.96 4.70 19.78
C ARG A 155 22.01 3.57 20.80
N ALA A 156 21.20 3.69 21.86
CA ALA A 156 21.03 2.61 22.81
C ALA A 156 20.45 1.36 22.09
N PRO A 157 20.85 0.13 22.47
CA PRO A 157 20.36 -1.10 21.88
C PRO A 157 18.83 -1.17 21.92
N SER A 158 18.20 -1.06 20.75
CA SER A 158 16.75 -0.99 20.63
C SER A 158 16.26 -1.50 19.27
N ALA A 159 15.12 -2.17 19.28
CA ALA A 159 14.42 -2.68 18.11
C ALA A 159 13.01 -2.07 18.05
N LEU A 160 12.64 -1.55 16.89
CA LEU A 160 11.31 -0.96 16.65
C LEU A 160 10.63 -1.70 15.51
N THR A 161 9.35 -2.05 15.70
CA THR A 161 8.47 -2.41 14.59
C THR A 161 7.20 -1.57 14.62
N VAL A 162 6.64 -1.32 13.43
CA VAL A 162 5.50 -0.41 13.28
C VAL A 162 4.39 -1.08 12.48
N GLY A 163 3.22 -1.23 13.11
CA GLY A 163 2.07 -1.84 12.46
C GLY A 163 0.83 -1.88 13.35
N VAL A 164 -0.34 -1.76 12.71
CA VAL A 164 -1.62 -2.06 13.36
C VAL A 164 -1.60 -3.49 13.86
N VAL A 165 -1.86 -3.68 15.15
CA VAL A 165 -2.00 -5.00 15.77
C VAL A 165 -3.44 -5.46 15.54
N ASP A 166 -3.57 -6.46 14.68
CA ASP A 166 -4.82 -7.18 14.44
C ASP A 166 -4.47 -8.66 14.21
N GLU A 167 -5.47 -9.53 14.31
CA GLU A 167 -5.27 -10.98 14.15
C GLU A 167 -4.50 -11.38 12.88
N ARG A 168 -4.66 -10.63 11.79
CA ARG A 168 -3.96 -10.92 10.52
C ARG A 168 -2.52 -10.45 10.57
N ASN A 169 -2.26 -9.31 11.21
CA ASN A 169 -0.94 -8.70 11.27
C ASN A 169 -0.02 -9.35 12.30
N LEU A 170 -0.54 -10.04 13.31
CA LEU A 170 0.28 -10.80 14.26
C LEU A 170 1.30 -11.70 13.53
N GLU A 171 0.83 -12.41 12.50
CA GLU A 171 1.70 -13.25 11.67
C GLU A 171 2.16 -12.58 10.39
N ARG A 172 1.23 -11.96 9.65
CA ARG A 172 1.56 -11.43 8.33
C ARG A 172 2.60 -10.31 8.40
N LYS A 173 2.62 -9.56 9.51
CA LYS A 173 3.63 -8.54 9.77
C LYS A 173 4.67 -8.97 10.80
N GLY A 174 4.62 -10.22 11.27
CA GLY A 174 5.59 -10.74 12.23
C GLY A 174 5.58 -10.05 13.59
N LEU A 175 4.46 -9.46 14.03
CA LEU A 175 4.39 -8.76 15.32
C LEU A 175 4.54 -9.72 16.50
N ARG A 176 3.96 -10.93 16.41
CA ARG A 176 4.15 -11.97 17.44
C ARG A 176 5.61 -12.42 17.51
N PRO A 177 6.25 -12.91 16.44
CA PRO A 177 7.65 -13.34 16.51
C PRO A 177 8.60 -12.20 16.88
N PHE A 178 8.29 -10.95 16.54
CA PHE A 178 9.05 -9.78 17.01
C PHE A 178 9.02 -9.64 18.54
N VAL A 179 7.86 -9.81 19.16
CA VAL A 179 7.71 -9.75 20.63
C VAL A 179 8.37 -10.96 21.30
N GLU A 180 8.18 -12.17 20.75
CA GLU A 180 8.80 -13.40 21.28
C GLU A 180 10.33 -13.34 21.21
N ALA A 181 10.90 -12.75 20.15
CA ALA A 181 12.34 -12.59 20.01
C ALA A 181 12.97 -11.69 21.09
N ALA A 182 12.19 -10.87 21.79
CA ALA A 182 12.69 -9.99 22.85
C ALA A 182 13.20 -10.77 24.08
N GLU A 183 12.69 -11.99 24.31
CA GLU A 183 13.14 -12.84 25.43
C GLU A 183 14.61 -13.28 25.27
N GLU A 184 15.07 -13.44 24.03
CA GLU A 184 16.45 -13.84 23.70
C GLU A 184 17.45 -12.68 23.78
N LEU A 185 16.97 -11.44 23.91
CA LEU A 185 17.76 -10.21 23.92
C LEU A 185 17.33 -9.26 25.06
N PRO A 186 17.47 -9.68 26.33
CA PRO A 186 16.96 -8.94 27.49
C PRO A 186 17.59 -7.55 27.68
N GLU A 187 18.78 -7.32 27.12
CA GLU A 187 19.49 -6.03 27.13
C GLU A 187 19.02 -5.04 26.05
N VAL A 188 18.22 -5.50 25.09
CA VAL A 188 17.69 -4.69 24.00
C VAL A 188 16.27 -4.25 24.33
N ALA A 189 15.96 -2.96 24.16
CA ALA A 189 14.60 -2.44 24.31
C ALA A 189 13.79 -2.67 23.02
N PHE A 190 12.67 -3.38 23.11
CA PHE A 190 11.77 -3.64 21.99
C PHE A 190 10.56 -2.72 22.06
N ALA A 191 10.12 -2.21 20.91
CA ALA A 191 8.91 -1.40 20.82
C ALA A 191 8.04 -1.82 19.63
N VAL A 192 6.75 -2.04 19.90
CA VAL A 192 5.70 -2.19 18.88
C VAL A 192 4.84 -0.93 18.88
N VAL A 193 4.90 -0.18 17.78
CA VAL A 193 4.11 1.05 17.61
C VAL A 193 3.00 0.84 16.59
N GLY A 194 1.77 1.14 16.99
CA GLY A 194 0.57 1.02 16.18
C GLY A 194 -0.66 0.69 17.03
N ARG A 195 -1.86 0.96 16.48
CA ARG A 195 -3.11 0.67 17.19
C ARG A 195 -3.16 -0.80 17.64
N ALA A 196 -3.32 -1.00 18.94
CA ALA A 196 -3.26 -2.32 19.59
C ALA A 196 -4.48 -2.55 20.48
N GLU A 197 -5.65 -2.55 19.86
CA GLU A 197 -6.95 -2.68 20.53
C GLU A 197 -7.52 -4.11 20.37
N GLY A 198 -8.39 -4.50 21.29
CA GLY A 198 -9.07 -5.80 21.28
C GLY A 198 -8.16 -7.01 21.58
N GLU A 199 -8.68 -8.20 21.30
CA GLU A 199 -8.09 -9.49 21.66
C GLU A 199 -6.64 -9.66 21.14
N ALA A 200 -6.37 -9.24 19.91
CA ALA A 200 -5.03 -9.31 19.32
C ALA A 200 -4.02 -8.45 20.11
N GLY A 201 -4.44 -7.26 20.55
CA GLY A 201 -3.61 -6.38 21.38
C GLY A 201 -3.40 -6.93 22.78
N GLU A 202 -4.45 -7.51 23.39
CA GLU A 202 -4.36 -8.17 24.70
C GLU A 202 -3.39 -9.36 24.66
N ARG A 203 -3.50 -10.22 23.64
CA ARG A 203 -2.57 -11.33 23.42
C ARG A 203 -1.13 -10.86 23.24
N LEU A 204 -0.92 -9.82 22.44
CA LEU A 204 0.43 -9.30 22.22
C LEU A 204 1.05 -8.74 23.51
N ARG A 205 0.25 -8.07 24.35
CA ARG A 205 0.70 -7.61 25.69
C ARG A 205 0.97 -8.77 26.64
N ALA A 206 0.22 -9.86 26.56
CA ALA A 206 0.45 -11.04 27.39
C ALA A 206 1.76 -11.76 27.07
N LEU A 207 2.26 -11.64 25.83
CA LEU A 207 3.56 -12.15 25.39
C LEU A 207 4.72 -11.19 25.68
N ALA A 208 4.43 -9.93 26.02
CA ALA A 208 5.44 -8.90 26.18
C ALA A 208 6.26 -9.12 27.46
N GLY A 209 7.56 -9.37 27.29
CA GLY A 209 8.54 -9.39 28.38
C GLY A 209 8.81 -8.00 28.97
N PRO A 210 9.62 -7.89 30.04
CA PRO A 210 9.90 -6.63 30.72
C PRO A 210 10.64 -5.59 29.85
N ASN A 211 11.26 -6.02 28.76
CA ASN A 211 11.96 -5.19 27.79
C ASN A 211 11.12 -4.83 26.55
N VAL A 212 9.82 -5.13 26.54
CA VAL A 212 8.92 -4.87 25.39
C VAL A 212 7.88 -3.79 25.72
N GLU A 213 7.89 -2.71 24.96
CA GLU A 213 6.87 -1.66 24.98
C GLU A 213 5.83 -1.91 23.87
N ILE A 214 4.56 -2.09 24.24
CA ILE A 214 3.43 -2.03 23.29
C ILE A 214 2.84 -0.61 23.35
N ALA A 215 3.46 0.31 22.60
CA ALA A 215 3.24 1.75 22.72
C ALA A 215 1.83 2.20 22.28
N GLY A 216 1.14 1.42 21.45
CA GLY A 216 -0.12 1.83 20.86
C GLY A 216 0.08 2.83 19.70
N PHE A 217 -0.97 3.58 19.38
CA PHE A 217 -0.90 4.60 18.33
C PHE A 217 -0.19 5.86 18.85
N VAL A 218 0.73 6.38 18.04
CA VAL A 218 1.44 7.64 18.28
C VAL A 218 1.31 8.51 17.02
N GLU A 219 1.45 9.83 17.19
CA GLU A 219 1.42 10.78 16.08
C GLU A 219 2.72 10.74 15.26
N ASP A 220 2.67 11.25 14.02
CA ASP A 220 3.78 11.14 13.05
C ASP A 220 5.10 11.76 13.55
N GLU A 221 5.05 12.84 14.33
CA GLU A 221 6.24 13.47 14.94
C GLU A 221 6.92 12.54 15.95
N GLU A 222 6.15 11.92 16.85
CA GLU A 222 6.68 10.96 17.82
C GLU A 222 7.18 9.70 17.12
N LEU A 223 6.43 9.20 16.12
CA LEU A 223 6.83 8.05 15.33
C LEU A 223 8.18 8.28 14.63
N THR A 224 8.36 9.48 14.07
CA THR A 224 9.62 9.88 13.41
C THR A 224 10.77 9.91 14.41
N GLU A 225 10.56 10.44 15.61
CA GLU A 225 11.60 10.45 16.65
C GLU A 225 11.94 9.03 17.13
N ARG A 226 10.94 8.15 17.27
CA ARG A 226 11.17 6.74 17.59
C ARG A 226 12.00 6.03 16.52
N TYR A 227 11.73 6.26 15.23
CA TYR A 227 12.57 5.76 14.14
C TYR A 227 14.01 6.30 14.21
N ARG A 228 14.18 7.59 14.52
CA ARG A 228 15.51 8.23 14.60
C ARG A 228 16.36 7.68 15.75
N ARG A 229 15.74 7.29 16.86
CA ARG A 229 16.41 6.75 18.06
C ARG A 229 16.60 5.24 18.02
N ALA A 230 15.73 4.50 17.33
CA ALA A 230 15.84 3.05 17.27
C ALA A 230 17.17 2.62 16.63
N SER A 231 17.86 1.66 17.24
CA SER A 231 19.07 1.08 16.67
C SER A 231 18.76 0.22 15.44
N VAL A 232 17.64 -0.51 15.47
CA VAL A 232 17.18 -1.38 14.39
C VAL A 232 15.68 -1.20 14.17
N TYR A 233 15.26 -1.16 12.91
CA TYR A 233 13.86 -1.33 12.51
C TYR A 233 13.64 -2.73 11.95
N VAL A 234 12.56 -3.39 12.36
CA VAL A 234 12.18 -4.75 11.96
C VAL A 234 10.80 -4.76 11.29
#